data_AF-A0A8J3KRF1-F1
#
_entry.id   AF-A0A8J3KRF1-F1
#
_cell.length_a   1.000
_cell.length_b   1.000
_cell.length_c   1.000
_cell.angle_alpha   90.00
_cell.angle_beta   90.00
_cell.angle_gamma   90.00
#
_symmetry.space_group_name_H-M   'P 1'
#
loop_
_entity.id
_entity.type
_entity.pdbx_description
1 polymer ?
#
loop_
_entity_poly.entity_id
_entity_poly.type
_entity_poly.pdbx_seq_one_letter_code
_entity_poly.pdbx_strand_id
1 'polypeptide(L)'
;MWPFRKKSRVAPEEPPPEITIDPFLGDPDARRLSMHLGNRDWPAARSIIMNPDPALQGYYVGIASSKSGLMEWIDDAVSADPDPTLPLLVKGLGAINWAWDARGSGTASTVTEEGWKLFRQRLVVSENCLDEVLSRDPRNVRALAGLITLAKARSKGLAEIQRCFDAVIAVEPADERAHGRMLQAVCGKWYGSSEMMFRFARERAAAHPGTNLGGLIAEAHIEEWLSRKREDEYLEQREVRDELVAAAENSIWHPAYRRTPYTPHVWNAFAMAFCLGDHHAEAERCFALIGDDLVTRDPWYYHGKAGRSFLKLRDYTRYHLAKG
;
A
#
# COMPACT_ATOMS: atom_id res chain seq x y z
N MET A 1 -5.61 1.31 38.42
CA MET A 1 -6.89 0.67 38.80
C MET A 1 -7.98 1.74 38.70
N TRP A 2 -8.70 1.78 37.58
CA TRP A 2 -9.68 2.84 37.28
C TRP A 2 -11.11 2.29 37.45
N PRO A 3 -11.99 2.91 38.26
CA PRO A 3 -13.28 2.32 38.59
C PRO A 3 -14.38 2.70 37.59
N PHE A 4 -15.22 1.72 37.26
CA PHE A 4 -16.43 1.86 36.45
C PHE A 4 -17.52 2.63 37.21
N ARG A 5 -18.21 3.57 36.55
CA ARG A 5 -19.49 4.14 37.00
C ARG A 5 -20.60 3.73 36.03
N LYS A 6 -21.75 3.32 36.60
CA LYS A 6 -22.92 2.72 35.95
C LYS A 6 -23.44 3.54 34.75
N LYS A 7 -23.79 2.83 33.66
CA LYS A 7 -24.42 3.37 32.44
C LYS A 7 -25.83 3.89 32.74
N SER A 8 -26.01 5.21 32.66
CA SER A 8 -27.30 5.84 32.39
C SER A 8 -27.68 5.55 30.94
N ARG A 9 -28.95 5.24 30.64
CA ARG A 9 -29.48 5.13 29.26
C ARG A 9 -29.47 6.53 28.63
N VAL A 10 -28.35 6.89 28.01
CA VAL A 10 -28.24 8.02 27.09
C VAL A 10 -28.99 7.61 25.81
N ALA A 11 -29.71 8.55 25.20
CA ALA A 11 -30.25 8.41 23.85
C ALA A 11 -29.15 7.88 22.90
N PRO A 12 -29.47 7.15 21.81
CA PRO A 12 -28.44 6.75 20.86
C PRO A 12 -27.70 8.01 20.40
N GLU A 13 -26.43 8.14 20.80
CA GLU A 13 -25.53 9.15 20.26
C GLU A 13 -25.59 9.01 18.74
N GLU A 14 -25.72 10.14 18.03
CA GLU A 14 -25.51 10.14 16.59
C GLU A 14 -24.20 9.40 16.32
N PRO A 15 -24.18 8.47 15.34
CA PRO A 15 -22.96 7.76 15.02
C PRO A 15 -21.88 8.82 14.76
N PRO A 16 -20.69 8.68 15.37
CA PRO A 16 -19.65 9.68 15.24
C PRO A 16 -19.38 9.95 13.76
N PRO A 17 -19.02 11.20 13.39
CA PRO A 17 -18.75 11.55 12.01
C PRO A 17 -17.76 10.55 11.40
N GLU A 18 -18.05 10.13 10.18
CA GLU A 18 -17.28 9.11 9.48
C GLU A 18 -16.99 9.55 8.05
N ILE A 19 -15.71 9.61 7.70
CA ILE A 19 -15.27 9.75 6.32
C ILE A 19 -15.47 8.41 5.62
N THR A 20 -16.23 8.44 4.52
CA THR A 20 -16.29 7.33 3.57
C THR A 20 -15.06 7.41 2.68
N ILE A 21 -14.15 6.45 2.84
CA ILE A 21 -12.93 6.37 2.03
C ILE A 21 -13.30 6.03 0.58
N ASP A 22 -12.98 6.93 -0.34
CA ASP A 22 -13.06 6.67 -1.77
C ASP A 22 -11.94 5.69 -2.18
N PRO A 23 -12.25 4.46 -2.64
CA PRO A 23 -11.23 3.52 -3.08
C PRO A 23 -10.42 4.01 -4.29
N PHE A 24 -10.89 5.05 -4.97
CA PHE A 24 -10.26 5.63 -6.15
C PHE A 24 -9.64 7.01 -5.90
N LEU A 25 -9.68 7.52 -4.66
CA LEU A 25 -9.03 8.77 -4.25
C LEU A 25 -9.32 9.95 -5.19
N GLY A 26 -10.56 10.07 -5.65
CA GLY A 26 -10.99 11.14 -6.55
C GLY A 26 -10.78 10.86 -8.05
N ASP A 27 -10.08 9.78 -8.44
CA ASP A 27 -9.75 9.50 -9.84
C ASP A 27 -11.00 9.04 -10.65
N PRO A 28 -11.44 9.81 -11.67
CA PRO A 28 -12.61 9.47 -12.46
C PRO A 28 -12.38 8.31 -13.44
N ASP A 29 -11.15 8.09 -13.89
CA ASP A 29 -10.78 7.04 -14.84
C ASP A 29 -10.71 5.68 -14.14
N ALA A 30 -10.20 5.65 -12.91
CA ALA A 30 -10.25 4.52 -12.00
C ALA A 30 -11.70 4.07 -11.72
N ARG A 31 -12.62 5.02 -11.52
CA ARG A 31 -14.07 4.72 -11.40
C ARG A 31 -14.63 4.09 -12.66
N ARG A 32 -14.35 4.68 -13.84
CA ARG A 32 -14.79 4.12 -15.13
C ARG A 32 -14.20 2.73 -15.37
N LEU A 33 -12.92 2.55 -15.06
CA LEU A 33 -12.24 1.26 -15.15
C LEU A 33 -12.95 0.20 -14.29
N SER A 34 -13.24 0.51 -13.03
CA SER A 34 -13.97 -0.41 -12.15
C SER A 34 -15.34 -0.79 -12.70
N MET A 35 -16.05 0.16 -13.34
CA MET A 35 -17.33 -0.07 -14.00
C MET A 35 -17.17 -1.01 -15.21
N HIS A 36 -16.24 -0.74 -16.13
CA HIS A 36 -16.01 -1.59 -17.31
C HIS A 36 -15.61 -3.01 -16.91
N LEU A 37 -14.73 -3.16 -15.92
CA LEU A 37 -14.37 -4.48 -15.37
C LEU A 37 -15.56 -5.20 -14.73
N GLY A 38 -16.50 -4.46 -14.11
CA GLY A 38 -17.74 -5.03 -13.58
C GLY A 38 -18.68 -5.54 -14.69
N ASN A 39 -18.69 -4.84 -15.82
CA ASN A 39 -19.46 -5.21 -17.01
C ASN A 39 -18.75 -6.24 -17.89
N ARG A 40 -17.55 -6.71 -17.51
CA ARG A 40 -16.67 -7.59 -18.30
C ARG A 40 -16.33 -7.02 -19.69
N ASP A 41 -16.33 -5.70 -19.80
CA ASP A 41 -15.99 -4.95 -21.01
C ASP A 41 -14.47 -4.75 -21.07
N TRP A 42 -13.76 -5.81 -21.48
CA TRP A 42 -12.31 -5.79 -21.58
C TRP A 42 -11.78 -4.71 -22.55
N PRO A 43 -12.35 -4.50 -23.75
CA PRO A 43 -11.85 -3.47 -24.67
C PRO A 43 -11.84 -2.07 -24.05
N ALA A 44 -12.92 -1.68 -23.36
CA ALA A 44 -12.97 -0.38 -22.69
C ALA A 44 -12.03 -0.30 -21.48
N ALA A 45 -11.96 -1.36 -20.66
CA ALA A 45 -11.04 -1.42 -19.52
C ALA A 45 -9.57 -1.31 -19.99
N ARG A 46 -9.21 -2.07 -21.03
CA ARG A 46 -7.88 -2.07 -21.67
C ARG A 46 -7.47 -0.67 -22.11
N SER A 47 -8.38 0.09 -22.73
CA SER A 47 -8.10 1.45 -23.18
C SER A 47 -7.71 2.39 -22.03
N ILE A 48 -8.26 2.20 -20.82
CA ILE A 48 -7.89 3.00 -19.64
C ILE A 48 -6.56 2.50 -19.05
N ILE A 49 -6.39 1.18 -18.98
CA ILE A 49 -5.18 0.57 -18.40
C ILE A 49 -3.93 0.92 -19.22
N MET A 50 -4.03 1.05 -20.54
CA MET A 50 -2.92 1.43 -21.44
C MET A 50 -2.54 2.91 -21.39
N ASN A 51 -2.74 3.58 -20.24
CA ASN A 51 -2.34 4.96 -20.07
C ASN A 51 -0.83 5.13 -20.34
N PRO A 52 -0.39 6.15 -21.09
CA PRO A 52 1.02 6.35 -21.40
C PRO A 52 1.85 6.82 -20.19
N ASP A 53 1.23 7.38 -19.16
CA ASP A 53 1.90 7.70 -17.90
C ASP A 53 2.15 6.41 -17.11
N PRO A 54 3.42 6.04 -16.82
CA PRO A 54 3.73 4.80 -16.13
C PRO A 54 3.09 4.69 -14.74
N ALA A 55 2.99 5.79 -13.99
CA ALA A 55 2.42 5.79 -12.64
C ALA A 55 0.91 5.54 -12.69
N LEU A 56 0.19 6.20 -13.60
CA LEU A 56 -1.24 5.95 -13.82
C LEU A 56 -1.50 4.54 -14.35
N GLN A 57 -0.71 4.08 -15.32
CA GLN A 57 -0.80 2.70 -15.82
C GLN A 57 -0.65 1.69 -14.69
N GLY A 58 0.32 1.89 -13.80
CA GLY A 58 0.51 1.03 -12.63
C GLY A 58 -0.65 1.02 -11.67
N TYR A 59 -1.22 2.20 -11.44
CA TYR A 59 -2.41 2.38 -10.61
C TYR A 59 -3.61 1.63 -11.19
N TYR A 60 -3.88 1.79 -12.48
CA TYR A 60 -4.97 1.10 -13.18
C TYR A 60 -4.78 -0.41 -13.28
N VAL A 61 -3.56 -0.91 -13.52
CA VAL A 61 -3.25 -2.34 -13.42
C VAL A 61 -3.52 -2.86 -12.00
N GLY A 62 -3.20 -2.07 -10.97
CA GLY A 62 -3.49 -2.39 -9.57
C GLY A 62 -4.99 -2.54 -9.29
N ILE A 63 -5.80 -1.62 -9.80
CA ILE A 63 -7.27 -1.67 -9.70
C ILE A 63 -7.80 -2.89 -10.46
N ALA A 64 -7.34 -3.11 -11.70
CA ALA A 64 -7.82 -4.20 -12.54
C ALA A 64 -7.54 -5.57 -11.92
N SER A 65 -6.30 -5.80 -11.48
CA SER A 65 -5.89 -7.04 -10.81
C SER A 65 -6.54 -7.27 -9.44
N SER A 66 -7.11 -6.24 -8.81
CA SER A 66 -7.81 -6.37 -7.52
C SER A 66 -9.32 -6.48 -7.66
N LYS A 67 -9.86 -6.53 -8.90
CA LYS A 67 -11.30 -6.61 -9.13
C LYS A 67 -11.86 -7.96 -8.67
N SER A 68 -12.88 -7.91 -7.81
CA SER A 68 -13.63 -9.11 -7.43
C SER A 68 -14.30 -9.77 -8.65
N GLY A 69 -14.22 -11.10 -8.74
CA GLY A 69 -14.75 -11.87 -9.87
C GLY A 69 -13.89 -11.81 -11.15
N LEU A 70 -12.74 -11.13 -11.16
CA LEU A 70 -11.84 -11.04 -12.32
C LEU A 70 -11.51 -12.42 -12.90
N MET A 71 -11.13 -13.36 -12.03
CA MET A 71 -10.67 -14.69 -12.44
C MET A 71 -11.76 -15.55 -13.10
N GLU A 72 -13.03 -15.12 -13.07
CA GLU A 72 -14.15 -15.84 -13.68
C GLU A 72 -14.28 -15.60 -15.19
N TRP A 73 -13.67 -14.53 -15.72
CA TRP A 73 -13.87 -14.11 -17.11
C TRP A 73 -12.59 -13.61 -17.81
N ILE A 74 -11.51 -13.32 -17.08
CA ILE A 74 -10.26 -12.79 -17.67
C ILE A 74 -9.64 -13.74 -18.71
N ASP A 75 -9.95 -15.04 -18.68
CA ASP A 75 -9.49 -16.01 -19.69
C ASP A 75 -10.11 -15.76 -21.07
N ASP A 76 -11.34 -15.26 -21.12
CA ASP A 76 -11.98 -14.86 -22.38
C ASP A 76 -11.25 -13.67 -22.99
N ALA A 77 -10.85 -12.70 -22.15
CA ALA A 77 -10.05 -11.56 -22.58
C ALA A 77 -8.65 -11.95 -23.06
N VAL A 78 -7.98 -12.89 -22.35
CA VAL A 78 -6.69 -13.44 -22.80
C VAL A 78 -6.83 -14.14 -24.16
N SER A 79 -7.91 -14.88 -24.37
CA SER A 79 -8.13 -15.65 -25.60
C SER A 79 -8.52 -14.77 -26.79
N ALA A 80 -9.21 -13.66 -26.55
CA ALA A 80 -9.69 -12.75 -27.58
C ALA A 80 -8.68 -11.65 -27.97
N ASP A 81 -7.70 -11.34 -27.12
CA ASP A 81 -6.72 -10.27 -27.38
C ASP A 81 -5.59 -10.76 -28.33
N PRO A 82 -5.40 -10.14 -29.51
CA PRO A 82 -4.30 -10.49 -30.42
C PRO A 82 -2.92 -10.29 -29.79
N ASP A 83 -2.80 -9.40 -28.80
CA ASP A 83 -1.63 -9.25 -27.95
C ASP A 83 -2.03 -9.48 -26.48
N PRO A 84 -1.97 -10.73 -26.00
CA PRO A 84 -2.46 -11.08 -24.69
C PRO A 84 -1.56 -10.60 -23.54
N THR A 85 -0.50 -9.82 -23.79
CA THR A 85 0.45 -9.37 -22.76
C THR A 85 -0.26 -8.64 -21.61
N LEU A 86 -1.15 -7.70 -21.91
CA LEU A 86 -1.86 -6.95 -20.88
C LEU A 86 -2.90 -7.78 -20.09
N PRO A 87 -3.81 -8.56 -20.72
CA PRO A 87 -4.72 -9.41 -19.95
C PRO A 87 -3.98 -10.50 -19.17
N LEU A 88 -2.85 -11.03 -19.68
CA LEU A 88 -1.99 -11.95 -18.92
C LEU A 88 -1.36 -11.28 -17.70
N LEU A 89 -0.90 -10.03 -17.82
CA LEU A 89 -0.39 -9.25 -16.68
C LEU A 89 -1.47 -9.06 -15.61
N VAL A 90 -2.67 -8.64 -16.01
CA VAL A 90 -3.80 -8.44 -15.09
C VAL A 90 -4.22 -9.75 -14.44
N LYS A 91 -4.30 -10.85 -15.21
CA LYS A 91 -4.56 -12.21 -14.70
C LYS A 91 -3.49 -12.67 -13.72
N GLY A 92 -2.21 -12.49 -14.05
CA GLY A 92 -1.08 -12.93 -13.25
C GLY A 92 -1.00 -12.24 -11.90
N LEU A 93 -1.22 -10.92 -11.88
CA LEU A 93 -1.32 -10.15 -10.64
C LEU A 93 -2.61 -10.46 -9.87
N GLY A 94 -3.74 -10.63 -10.57
CA GLY A 94 -5.01 -11.00 -9.95
C GLY A 94 -5.00 -12.39 -9.32
N ALA A 95 -4.27 -13.33 -9.90
CA ALA A 95 -4.09 -14.67 -9.36
C ALA A 95 -3.33 -14.66 -8.01
N ILE A 96 -2.45 -13.69 -7.77
CA ILE A 96 -1.83 -13.48 -6.45
C ILE A 96 -2.90 -13.09 -5.43
N ASN A 97 -3.72 -12.08 -5.73
CA ASN A 97 -4.81 -11.64 -4.85
C ASN A 97 -5.80 -12.79 -4.59
N TRP A 98 -6.18 -13.50 -5.64
CA TRP A 98 -7.03 -14.68 -5.59
C TRP A 98 -6.41 -15.80 -4.73
N ALA A 99 -5.09 -15.99 -4.76
CA ALA A 99 -4.42 -16.92 -3.85
C ALA A 99 -4.65 -16.51 -2.39
N TRP A 100 -4.37 -15.26 -2.03
CA TRP A 100 -4.56 -14.75 -0.67
C TRP A 100 -6.01 -14.88 -0.17
N ASP A 101 -7.00 -14.70 -1.04
CA ASP A 101 -8.42 -14.90 -0.69
C ASP A 101 -8.72 -16.35 -0.28
N ALA A 102 -8.11 -17.35 -0.95
CA ALA A 102 -8.26 -18.77 -0.57
C ALA A 102 -7.60 -19.10 0.77
N ARG A 103 -6.46 -18.47 1.06
CA ARG A 103 -5.75 -18.67 2.32
C ARG A 103 -6.50 -18.05 3.51
N GLY A 104 -7.24 -16.98 3.24
CA GLY A 104 -7.86 -16.14 4.26
C GLY A 104 -6.87 -15.21 4.97
N SER A 105 -7.41 -14.37 5.85
CA SER A 105 -6.67 -13.35 6.61
C SER A 105 -6.01 -13.88 7.90
N GLY A 106 -6.14 -15.18 8.18
CA GLY A 106 -5.56 -15.81 9.37
C GLY A 106 -4.03 -15.86 9.39
N THR A 107 -3.47 -16.12 10.57
CA THR A 107 -2.04 -16.44 10.72
C THR A 107 -1.74 -17.82 10.14
N ALA A 108 -0.47 -18.12 9.82
CA ALA A 108 -0.11 -19.39 9.18
C ALA A 108 -0.64 -20.63 9.92
N SER A 109 -0.75 -20.55 11.25
CA SER A 109 -1.28 -21.59 12.14
C SER A 109 -2.81 -21.78 12.10
N THR A 110 -3.58 -20.86 11.51
CA THR A 110 -5.05 -20.91 11.48
C THR A 110 -5.62 -21.20 10.09
N VAL A 111 -4.76 -21.42 9.09
CA VAL A 111 -5.15 -21.70 7.71
C VAL A 111 -5.34 -23.21 7.53
N THR A 112 -6.46 -23.62 6.94
CA THR A 112 -6.74 -25.04 6.66
C THR A 112 -5.79 -25.63 5.62
N GLU A 113 -5.64 -26.94 5.60
CA GLU A 113 -4.81 -27.62 4.61
C GLU A 113 -5.34 -27.39 3.18
N GLU A 114 -6.65 -27.39 3.00
CA GLU A 114 -7.33 -27.05 1.74
C GLU A 114 -7.04 -25.61 1.31
N GLY A 115 -7.07 -24.66 2.26
CA GLY A 115 -6.73 -23.26 2.00
C GLY A 115 -5.29 -23.11 1.52
N TRP A 116 -4.34 -23.84 2.14
CA TRP A 116 -2.95 -23.87 1.71
C TRP A 116 -2.74 -24.54 0.35
N LYS A 117 -3.45 -25.63 0.06
CA LYS A 117 -3.41 -26.31 -1.24
C LYS A 117 -3.89 -25.37 -2.34
N LEU A 118 -5.04 -24.72 -2.13
CA LEU A 118 -5.63 -23.80 -3.08
C LEU A 118 -4.75 -22.55 -3.27
N PHE A 119 -4.20 -22.00 -2.18
CA PHE A 119 -3.21 -20.92 -2.23
C PHE A 119 -2.05 -21.26 -3.17
N ARG A 120 -1.40 -22.43 -2.98
CA ARG A 120 -0.29 -22.86 -3.85
C ARG A 120 -0.70 -23.04 -5.31
N GLN A 121 -1.85 -23.64 -5.56
CA GLN A 121 -2.37 -23.83 -6.93
C GLN A 121 -2.60 -22.49 -7.64
N ARG A 122 -3.17 -21.51 -6.95
CA ARG A 122 -3.44 -20.18 -7.50
C ARG A 122 -2.14 -19.39 -7.75
N LEU A 123 -1.10 -19.58 -6.93
CA LEU A 123 0.22 -19.00 -7.19
C LEU A 123 0.90 -19.55 -8.44
N VAL A 124 0.66 -20.81 -8.81
CA VAL A 124 1.18 -21.37 -10.09
C VAL A 124 0.53 -20.66 -11.29
N VAL A 125 -0.76 -20.30 -11.19
CA VAL A 125 -1.42 -19.50 -12.24
C VAL A 125 -0.74 -18.14 -12.38
N SER A 126 -0.43 -17.48 -11.26
CA SER A 126 0.31 -16.22 -11.26
C SER A 126 1.68 -16.36 -11.92
N GLU A 127 2.48 -17.34 -11.49
CA GLU A 127 3.82 -17.60 -12.03
C GLU A 127 3.79 -17.77 -13.54
N ASN A 128 2.97 -18.70 -14.04
CA ASN A 128 2.87 -18.98 -15.47
C ASN A 128 2.47 -17.73 -16.28
N CYS A 129 1.55 -16.91 -15.76
CA CYS A 129 1.14 -15.68 -16.46
C CYS A 129 2.25 -14.63 -16.44
N LEU A 130 2.96 -14.46 -15.32
CA LEU A 130 4.02 -13.46 -15.21
C LEU A 130 5.26 -13.85 -16.03
N ASP A 131 5.63 -15.13 -16.03
CA ASP A 131 6.70 -15.65 -16.88
C ASP A 131 6.38 -15.44 -18.37
N GLU A 132 5.12 -15.63 -18.75
CA GLU A 132 4.64 -15.48 -20.12
C GLU A 132 4.51 -14.00 -20.53
N VAL A 133 4.28 -13.09 -19.58
CA VAL A 133 4.43 -11.64 -19.83
C VAL A 133 5.90 -11.28 -20.03
N LEU A 134 6.80 -11.79 -19.18
CA LEU A 134 8.23 -11.49 -19.24
C LEU A 134 8.93 -12.14 -20.46
N SER A 135 8.39 -13.23 -21.00
CA SER A 135 8.87 -13.81 -22.25
C SER A 135 8.59 -12.90 -23.46
N ARG A 136 7.47 -12.15 -23.44
CA ARG A 136 7.08 -11.17 -24.46
C ARG A 136 7.73 -9.80 -24.25
N ASP A 137 7.73 -9.34 -23.00
CA ASP A 137 8.25 -8.04 -22.57
C ASP A 137 9.14 -8.23 -21.33
N PRO A 138 10.44 -8.54 -21.52
CA PRO A 138 11.38 -8.77 -20.42
C PRO A 138 11.57 -7.55 -19.51
N ARG A 139 11.16 -6.36 -19.95
CA ARG A 139 11.28 -5.11 -19.19
C ARG A 139 9.95 -4.67 -18.57
N ASN A 140 8.94 -5.55 -18.54
CA ASN A 140 7.66 -5.22 -17.95
C ASN A 140 7.77 -5.01 -16.43
N VAL A 141 7.87 -3.75 -16.01
CA VAL A 141 8.05 -3.35 -14.60
C VAL A 141 6.97 -3.95 -13.69
N ARG A 142 5.73 -4.03 -14.18
CA ARG A 142 4.58 -4.54 -13.40
C ARG A 142 4.68 -6.04 -13.18
N ALA A 143 5.12 -6.81 -14.17
CA ALA A 143 5.37 -8.23 -14.01
C ALA A 143 6.56 -8.50 -13.07
N LEU A 144 7.68 -7.79 -13.26
CA LEU A 144 8.86 -7.86 -12.38
C LEU A 144 8.50 -7.54 -10.92
N ALA A 145 7.70 -6.50 -10.69
CA ALA A 145 7.22 -6.15 -9.34
C ALA A 145 6.22 -7.18 -8.78
N GLY A 146 5.49 -7.89 -9.65
CA GLY A 146 4.68 -9.06 -9.30
C GLY A 146 5.52 -10.20 -8.75
N LEU A 147 6.71 -10.46 -9.33
CA LEU A 147 7.63 -11.50 -8.87
C LEU A 147 8.12 -11.27 -7.43
N ILE A 148 8.30 -10.02 -6.99
CA ILE A 148 8.62 -9.70 -5.58
C ILE A 148 7.52 -10.26 -4.65
N THR A 149 6.25 -10.04 -5.01
CA THR A 149 5.11 -10.49 -4.21
C THR A 149 4.97 -12.01 -4.25
N LEU A 150 5.18 -12.61 -5.42
CA LEU A 150 5.16 -14.06 -5.63
C LEU A 150 6.27 -14.77 -4.85
N ALA A 151 7.50 -14.25 -4.89
CA ALA A 151 8.64 -14.78 -4.15
C ALA A 151 8.38 -14.79 -2.64
N LYS A 152 7.80 -13.70 -2.11
CA LYS A 152 7.35 -13.63 -0.72
C LYS A 152 6.22 -14.64 -0.42
N ALA A 153 5.20 -14.70 -1.27
CA ALA A 153 4.07 -15.61 -1.10
C ALA A 153 4.49 -17.09 -1.13
N ARG A 154 5.55 -17.43 -1.87
CA ARG A 154 6.13 -18.77 -1.97
C ARG A 154 7.26 -19.04 -0.98
N SER A 155 7.53 -18.12 -0.07
CA SER A 155 8.59 -18.23 0.93
C SER A 155 9.98 -18.51 0.33
N LYS A 156 10.32 -17.91 -0.82
CA LYS A 156 11.60 -18.13 -1.53
C LYS A 156 12.83 -17.53 -0.83
N GLY A 157 12.62 -16.77 0.26
CA GLY A 157 13.67 -16.13 1.04
C GLY A 157 14.11 -14.78 0.48
N LEU A 158 14.87 -14.04 1.29
CA LEU A 158 15.25 -12.66 1.01
C LEU A 158 16.13 -12.50 -0.23
N ALA A 159 17.04 -13.45 -0.49
CA ALA A 159 17.94 -13.36 -1.65
C ALA A 159 17.18 -13.38 -2.98
N GLU A 160 16.09 -14.15 -3.10
CA GLU A 160 15.25 -14.13 -4.29
C GLU A 160 14.44 -12.84 -4.39
N ILE A 161 13.87 -12.40 -3.26
CA ILE A 161 13.12 -11.13 -3.21
C ILE A 161 14.01 -9.95 -3.65
N GLN A 162 15.26 -9.92 -3.17
CA GLN A 162 16.26 -8.92 -3.57
C GLN A 162 16.53 -8.98 -5.07
N ARG A 163 16.74 -10.18 -5.65
CA ARG A 163 16.94 -10.32 -7.10
C ARG A 163 15.78 -9.77 -7.91
N CYS A 164 14.54 -10.09 -7.52
CA CYS A 164 13.36 -9.55 -8.19
C CYS A 164 13.27 -8.01 -8.04
N PHE A 165 13.59 -7.48 -6.86
CA PHE A 165 13.63 -6.04 -6.61
C PHE A 165 14.69 -5.34 -7.47
N ASP A 166 15.91 -5.89 -7.54
CA ASP A 166 17.00 -5.37 -8.35
C ASP A 166 16.63 -5.31 -9.84
N ALA A 167 15.91 -6.33 -10.34
CA ALA A 167 15.38 -6.35 -11.70
C ALA A 167 14.37 -5.22 -11.96
N VAL A 168 13.52 -4.89 -10.98
CA VAL A 168 12.57 -3.76 -11.10
C VAL A 168 13.32 -2.43 -11.16
N ILE A 169 14.20 -2.16 -10.21
CA ILE A 169 14.88 -0.86 -10.10
C ILE A 169 15.90 -0.62 -11.22
N ALA A 170 16.35 -1.68 -11.90
CA ALA A 170 17.15 -1.57 -13.13
C ALA A 170 16.34 -0.99 -14.30
N VAL A 171 15.01 -1.11 -14.28
CA VAL A 171 14.11 -0.55 -15.30
C VAL A 171 13.49 0.76 -14.82
N GLU A 172 12.95 0.79 -13.60
CA GLU A 172 12.30 1.95 -12.99
C GLU A 172 12.88 2.21 -11.59
N PRO A 173 13.97 3.00 -11.48
CA PRO A 173 14.71 3.19 -10.23
C PRO A 173 13.90 3.71 -9.05
N ALA A 174 12.78 4.39 -9.31
CA ALA A 174 11.92 4.97 -8.29
C ALA A 174 10.53 4.30 -8.21
N ASP A 175 10.34 3.05 -8.70
CA ASP A 175 9.04 2.37 -8.59
C ASP A 175 8.64 2.20 -7.13
N GLU A 176 7.64 2.98 -6.72
CA GLU A 176 7.26 3.17 -5.33
C GLU A 176 6.72 1.86 -4.70
N ARG A 177 5.98 1.08 -5.48
CA ARG A 177 5.40 -0.17 -4.99
C ARG A 177 6.45 -1.25 -4.79
N ALA A 178 7.45 -1.34 -5.65
CA ALA A 178 8.57 -2.27 -5.47
C ALA A 178 9.37 -1.93 -4.22
N HIS A 179 9.62 -0.65 -3.98
CA HIS A 179 10.28 -0.15 -2.78
C HIS A 179 9.49 -0.48 -1.50
N GLY A 180 8.18 -0.20 -1.45
CA GLY A 180 7.35 -0.55 -0.30
C GLY A 180 7.28 -2.07 -0.05
N ARG A 181 7.21 -2.88 -1.12
CA ARG A 181 7.25 -4.35 -1.00
C ARG A 181 8.58 -4.86 -0.46
N MET A 182 9.69 -4.25 -0.89
CA MET A 182 11.02 -4.59 -0.43
C MET A 182 11.22 -4.17 1.03
N LEU A 183 10.76 -2.97 1.42
CA LEU A 183 10.73 -2.52 2.81
C LEU A 183 10.04 -3.57 3.69
N GLN A 184 8.84 -4.00 3.31
CA GLN A 184 8.10 -5.06 4.02
C GLN A 184 8.89 -6.38 4.11
N ALA A 185 9.64 -6.76 3.07
CA ALA A 185 10.42 -7.99 3.11
C ALA A 185 11.60 -7.93 4.11
N VAL A 186 12.20 -6.74 4.28
CA VAL A 186 13.32 -6.51 5.22
C VAL A 186 12.87 -6.12 6.63
N CYS A 187 11.56 -5.94 6.87
CA CYS A 187 11.01 -5.78 8.21
C CYS A 187 11.29 -7.01 9.10
N GLY A 188 11.41 -6.77 10.41
CA GLY A 188 11.67 -7.82 11.42
C GLY A 188 10.63 -8.93 11.48
N LYS A 189 9.37 -8.63 11.13
CA LYS A 189 8.28 -9.62 11.07
C LYS A 189 8.37 -10.60 9.88
N TRP A 190 9.30 -10.35 8.95
CA TRP A 190 9.53 -11.19 7.76
C TRP A 190 10.97 -11.73 7.75
N TYR A 191 11.82 -11.27 6.84
CA TYR A 191 13.17 -11.84 6.65
C TYR A 191 14.31 -10.99 7.20
N GLY A 192 14.01 -9.81 7.76
CA GLY A 192 15.04 -8.86 8.16
C GLY A 192 14.99 -8.47 9.63
N SER A 193 15.33 -7.22 9.90
CA SER A 193 15.46 -6.62 11.23
C SER A 193 15.14 -5.13 11.15
N SER A 194 14.91 -4.48 12.30
CA SER A 194 14.74 -3.03 12.35
C SER A 194 15.93 -2.30 11.72
N GLU A 195 17.16 -2.77 11.98
CA GLU A 195 18.37 -2.18 11.39
C GLU A 195 18.37 -2.28 9.86
N MET A 196 18.03 -3.45 9.30
CA MET A 196 17.97 -3.64 7.85
C MET A 196 16.88 -2.77 7.21
N MET A 197 15.71 -2.70 7.85
CA MET A 197 14.57 -1.90 7.39
C MET A 197 14.92 -0.41 7.33
N PHE A 198 15.45 0.15 8.42
CA PHE A 198 15.83 1.55 8.46
C PHE A 198 16.98 1.86 7.50
N ARG A 199 17.98 0.97 7.40
CA ARG A 199 19.06 1.14 6.41
C ARG A 199 18.51 1.22 4.99
N PHE A 200 17.64 0.27 4.62
CA PHE A 200 16.99 0.27 3.31
C PHE A 200 16.19 1.56 3.08
N ALA A 201 15.33 1.95 4.02
CA ALA A 201 14.50 3.15 3.88
C ALA A 201 15.36 4.42 3.69
N ARG A 202 16.42 4.58 4.49
CA ARG A 202 17.34 5.73 4.44
C ARG A 202 18.09 5.80 3.12
N GLU A 203 18.69 4.70 2.68
CA GLU A 203 19.43 4.64 1.42
C GLU A 203 18.54 5.00 0.22
N ARG A 204 17.30 4.50 0.19
CA ARG A 204 16.37 4.73 -0.92
C ARG A 204 15.77 6.13 -0.91
N ALA A 205 15.40 6.64 0.26
CA ALA A 205 14.93 8.02 0.39
C ALA A 205 16.02 9.03 -0.03
N ALA A 206 17.27 8.81 0.40
CA ALA A 206 18.39 9.69 0.05
C ALA A 206 18.74 9.67 -1.45
N ALA A 207 18.62 8.50 -2.10
CA ALA A 207 18.91 8.36 -3.53
C ALA A 207 17.85 9.01 -4.45
N HIS A 208 16.63 9.26 -3.95
CA HIS A 208 15.50 9.72 -4.76
C HIS A 208 14.73 10.89 -4.10
N PRO A 209 15.39 12.05 -3.89
CA PRO A 209 14.75 13.23 -3.33
C PRO A 209 13.60 13.75 -4.20
N GLY A 210 12.57 14.32 -3.59
CA GLY A 210 11.39 14.82 -4.29
C GLY A 210 10.46 13.73 -4.86
N THR A 211 10.64 12.47 -4.46
CA THR A 211 9.74 11.37 -4.82
C THR A 211 8.96 10.88 -3.59
N ASN A 212 8.05 9.93 -3.79
CA ASN A 212 7.35 9.24 -2.70
C ASN A 212 8.25 8.37 -1.82
N LEU A 213 9.50 8.11 -2.22
CA LEU A 213 10.38 7.19 -1.48
C LEU A 213 10.83 7.70 -0.11
N GLY A 214 10.69 9.00 0.19
CA GLY A 214 10.81 9.48 1.58
C GLY A 214 9.73 8.90 2.50
N GLY A 215 8.58 8.50 1.96
CA GLY A 215 7.53 7.78 2.69
C GLY A 215 7.98 6.46 3.32
N LEU A 216 9.03 5.82 2.78
CA LEU A 216 9.59 4.60 3.36
C LEU A 216 10.09 4.81 4.79
N ILE A 217 10.54 6.02 5.13
CA ILE A 217 10.97 6.38 6.49
C ILE A 217 9.77 6.42 7.44
N ALA A 218 8.66 7.04 7.01
CA ALA A 218 7.43 7.06 7.78
C ALA A 218 6.88 5.63 7.98
N GLU A 219 6.86 4.82 6.91
CA GLU A 219 6.46 3.42 6.98
C GLU A 219 7.37 2.61 7.93
N ALA A 220 8.69 2.80 7.88
CA ALA A 220 9.64 2.12 8.76
C ALA A 220 9.39 2.48 10.24
N HIS A 221 9.13 3.75 10.55
CA HIS A 221 8.79 4.20 11.90
C HIS A 221 7.45 3.65 12.39
N ILE A 222 6.43 3.57 11.51
CA ILE A 222 5.15 2.93 11.84
C ILE A 222 5.34 1.43 12.11
N GLU A 223 6.13 0.74 11.30
CA GLU A 223 6.43 -0.69 11.49
C GLU A 223 7.22 -0.95 12.79
N GLU A 224 8.19 -0.09 13.10
CA GLU A 224 8.93 -0.16 14.36
C GLU A 224 8.01 0.05 15.56
N TRP A 225 7.14 1.06 15.51
CA TRP A 225 6.09 1.29 16.51
C TRP A 225 5.15 0.08 16.66
N LEU A 226 4.71 -0.53 15.56
CA LEU A 226 3.86 -1.73 15.58
C LEU A 226 4.54 -2.95 16.20
N SER A 227 5.87 -3.03 16.12
CA SER A 227 6.65 -4.13 16.72
C SER A 227 6.82 -3.98 18.23
N ARG A 228 6.61 -2.77 18.76
CA ARG A 228 6.79 -2.40 20.16
C ARG A 228 5.50 -2.60 20.97
N LYS A 229 5.63 -2.54 22.29
CA LYS A 229 4.46 -2.55 23.20
C LYS A 229 3.77 -1.18 23.12
N ARG A 230 2.43 -1.16 23.24
CA ARG A 230 1.59 0.05 23.09
C ARG A 230 1.88 1.20 24.08
N GLU A 231 2.74 0.99 25.08
CA GLU A 231 3.15 1.99 26.08
C GLU A 231 4.54 2.58 25.77
N ASP A 232 5.14 2.23 24.63
CA ASP A 232 6.43 2.77 24.20
C ASP A 232 6.23 4.14 23.52
N GLU A 233 6.78 5.20 24.13
CA GLU A 233 6.81 6.60 23.65
C GLU A 233 7.78 6.78 22.45
N TYR A 234 8.05 5.71 21.68
CA TYR A 234 9.03 5.69 20.61
C TYR A 234 8.85 6.82 19.59
N LEU A 235 7.63 7.03 19.12
CA LEU A 235 7.34 8.06 18.11
C LEU A 235 7.41 9.48 18.70
N GLU A 236 7.32 9.65 20.01
CA GLU A 236 7.42 10.95 20.69
C GLU A 236 8.87 11.44 20.79
N GLN A 237 9.85 10.55 20.57
CA GLN A 237 11.27 10.88 20.64
C GLN A 237 11.64 11.97 19.63
N ARG A 238 12.45 12.94 20.09
CA ARG A 238 12.88 14.08 19.28
C ARG A 238 13.68 13.64 18.06
N GLU A 239 14.48 12.59 18.19
CA GLU A 239 15.29 12.05 17.09
C GLU A 239 14.41 11.43 15.99
N VAL A 240 13.31 10.77 16.39
CA VAL A 240 12.33 10.21 15.44
C VAL A 240 11.57 11.34 14.74
N ARG A 241 11.16 12.37 15.48
CA ARG A 241 10.58 13.59 14.89
C ARG A 241 11.51 14.20 13.85
N ASP A 242 12.76 14.45 14.22
CA ASP A 242 13.71 15.15 13.37
C ASP A 242 14.01 14.34 12.08
N GLU A 243 14.06 13.00 12.18
CA GLU A 243 14.17 12.12 11.00
C GLU A 243 12.92 12.14 10.12
N LEU A 244 11.72 12.10 10.69
CA LEU A 244 10.46 12.20 9.94
C LEU A 244 10.33 13.56 9.23
N VAL A 245 10.72 14.65 9.89
CA VAL A 245 10.73 16.00 9.29
C VAL A 245 11.71 16.04 8.12
N ALA A 246 12.95 15.58 8.31
CA ALA A 246 13.94 15.54 7.23
C ALA A 246 13.47 14.69 6.04
N ALA A 247 12.82 13.55 6.31
CA ALA A 247 12.25 12.70 5.27
C ALA A 247 11.10 13.38 4.52
N ALA A 248 10.22 14.11 5.22
CA ALA A 248 9.14 14.86 4.61
C ALA A 248 9.66 16.05 3.77
N GLU A 249 10.67 16.77 4.25
CA GLU A 249 11.37 17.84 3.51
C GLU A 249 12.06 17.32 2.24
N ASN A 250 12.61 16.10 2.31
CA ASN A 250 13.21 15.42 1.16
C ASN A 250 12.16 14.76 0.24
N SER A 251 10.87 14.82 0.58
CA SER A 251 9.77 14.15 -0.13
C SER A 251 8.56 15.07 -0.29
N ILE A 252 7.51 14.89 0.51
CA ILE A 252 6.19 15.53 0.34
C ILE A 252 6.20 17.06 0.47
N TRP A 253 7.24 17.63 1.06
CA TRP A 253 7.47 19.07 1.18
C TRP A 253 8.63 19.57 0.31
N HIS A 254 9.23 18.68 -0.49
CA HIS A 254 10.32 19.04 -1.39
C HIS A 254 9.80 19.92 -2.54
N PRO A 255 10.49 21.00 -2.95
CA PRO A 255 10.02 21.90 -4.01
C PRO A 255 9.80 21.21 -5.37
N ALA A 256 10.57 20.17 -5.66
CA ALA A 256 10.46 19.39 -6.89
C ALA A 256 9.50 18.19 -6.79
N TYR A 257 8.73 18.07 -5.69
CA TYR A 257 7.85 16.93 -5.46
C TYR A 257 6.78 16.81 -6.54
N ARG A 258 6.74 15.66 -7.21
CA ARG A 258 5.73 15.35 -8.23
C ARG A 258 4.70 14.40 -7.65
N ARG A 259 3.43 14.81 -7.69
CA ARG A 259 2.32 13.97 -7.24
C ARG A 259 2.13 12.80 -8.19
N THR A 260 1.87 11.64 -7.62
CA THR A 260 1.47 10.41 -8.32
C THR A 260 0.16 9.91 -7.71
N PRO A 261 -0.53 8.92 -8.31
CA PRO A 261 -1.72 8.31 -7.71
C PRO A 261 -1.47 7.71 -6.31
N TYR A 262 -0.21 7.44 -5.96
CA TYR A 262 0.18 6.89 -4.66
C TYR A 262 0.52 7.97 -3.61
N THR A 263 0.68 9.23 -4.01
CA THR A 263 0.97 10.35 -3.10
C THR A 263 0.08 10.40 -1.85
N PRO A 264 -1.26 10.16 -1.93
CA PRO A 264 -2.10 10.12 -0.74
C PRO A 264 -1.63 9.10 0.30
N HIS A 265 -1.14 7.92 -0.10
CA HIS A 265 -0.65 6.92 0.85
C HIS A 265 0.54 7.44 1.67
N VAL A 266 1.46 8.15 1.02
CA VAL A 266 2.63 8.75 1.68
C VAL A 266 2.21 9.84 2.65
N TRP A 267 1.27 10.72 2.27
CA TRP A 267 0.74 11.75 3.17
C TRP A 267 0.09 11.15 4.40
N ASN A 268 -0.74 10.12 4.23
CA ASN A 268 -1.42 9.44 5.33
C ASN A 268 -0.41 8.70 6.25
N ALA A 269 0.68 8.15 5.70
CA ALA A 269 1.77 7.57 6.49
C ALA A 269 2.48 8.63 7.35
N PHE A 270 2.90 9.76 6.77
CA PHE A 270 3.49 10.85 7.55
C PHE A 270 2.52 11.41 8.60
N ALA A 271 1.26 11.64 8.24
CA ALA A 271 0.25 12.14 9.17
C ALA A 271 0.07 11.21 10.38
N MET A 272 0.01 9.89 10.16
CA MET A 272 -0.10 8.93 11.25
C MET A 272 1.16 8.92 12.12
N ALA A 273 2.35 8.90 11.52
CA ALA A 273 3.62 8.89 12.25
C ALA A 273 3.78 10.14 13.13
N PHE A 274 3.55 11.35 12.58
CA PHE A 274 3.62 12.59 13.35
C PHE A 274 2.55 12.66 14.43
N CYS A 275 1.31 12.29 14.12
CA CYS A 275 0.22 12.37 15.10
C CYS A 275 0.40 11.40 16.26
N LEU A 276 0.89 10.18 16.01
CA LEU A 276 1.16 9.21 17.08
C LEU A 276 2.37 9.60 17.94
N GLY A 277 3.24 10.48 17.45
CA GLY A 277 4.36 11.04 18.22
C GLY A 277 4.07 12.39 18.87
N ASP A 278 2.82 12.85 18.90
CA ASP A 278 2.43 14.19 19.40
C ASP A 278 3.15 15.37 18.71
N HIS A 279 3.64 15.16 17.48
CA HIS A 279 4.28 16.20 16.64
C HIS A 279 3.22 16.99 15.89
N HIS A 280 2.39 17.72 16.65
CA HIS A 280 1.11 18.21 16.13
C HIS A 280 1.24 19.20 14.97
N ALA A 281 2.27 20.05 14.95
CA ALA A 281 2.47 21.04 13.89
C ALA A 281 2.77 20.38 12.55
N GLU A 282 3.62 19.36 12.55
CA GLU A 282 3.96 18.54 11.40
C GLU A 282 2.78 17.68 10.95
N ALA A 283 2.03 17.11 11.91
CA ALA A 283 0.84 16.34 11.64
C ALA A 283 -0.24 17.17 10.92
N GLU A 284 -0.53 18.40 11.38
CA GLU A 284 -1.54 19.26 10.75
C GLU A 284 -1.14 19.65 9.32
N ARG A 285 0.15 19.90 9.05
CA ARG A 285 0.62 20.12 7.67
C ARG A 285 0.28 18.94 6.75
N CYS A 286 0.34 17.71 7.26
CA CYS A 286 -0.05 16.52 6.51
C CYS A 286 -1.57 16.39 6.39
N PHE A 287 -2.32 16.62 7.47
CA PHE A 287 -3.79 16.59 7.44
C PHE A 287 -4.38 17.61 6.47
N ALA A 288 -3.78 18.81 6.37
CA ALA A 288 -4.18 19.82 5.40
C ALA A 288 -3.97 19.38 3.95
N LEU A 289 -2.94 18.58 3.66
CA LEU A 289 -2.72 17.99 2.32
C LEU A 289 -3.74 16.91 2.00
N ILE A 290 -4.12 16.09 2.99
CA ILE A 290 -5.04 14.97 2.82
C ILE A 290 -6.48 15.45 2.66
N GLY A 291 -6.90 16.44 3.45
CA GLY A 291 -8.29 16.87 3.51
C GLY A 291 -9.24 15.73 3.90
N ASP A 292 -10.45 15.75 3.35
CA ASP A 292 -11.43 14.67 3.54
C ASP A 292 -11.47 13.68 2.36
N ASP A 293 -10.89 14.07 1.20
CA ASP A 293 -11.03 13.33 -0.06
C ASP A 293 -9.90 12.33 -0.31
N LEU A 294 -8.74 12.51 0.32
CA LEU A 294 -7.53 11.69 0.06
C LEU A 294 -7.16 10.80 1.24
N VAL A 295 -8.14 10.50 2.11
CA VAL A 295 -7.98 9.57 3.23
C VAL A 295 -7.85 8.15 2.69
N THR A 296 -6.82 7.43 3.13
CA THR A 296 -6.56 6.04 2.71
C THR A 296 -7.00 5.05 3.81
N ARG A 297 -7.09 3.75 3.48
CA ARG A 297 -7.36 2.72 4.51
C ARG A 297 -6.14 2.47 5.40
N ASP A 298 -5.00 2.33 4.76
CA ASP A 298 -3.69 2.19 5.37
C ASP A 298 -3.05 3.58 5.51
N PRO A 299 -2.42 3.94 6.63
CA PRO A 299 -2.13 3.10 7.81
C PRO A 299 -3.22 3.10 8.90
N TRP A 300 -4.27 3.89 8.76
CA TRP A 300 -5.25 4.16 9.84
C TRP A 300 -5.98 2.92 10.38
N TYR A 301 -6.02 1.83 9.62
CA TYR A 301 -6.61 0.57 10.07
C TYR A 301 -5.87 -0.02 11.29
N TYR A 302 -4.58 0.27 11.48
CA TYR A 302 -3.83 -0.16 12.66
C TYR A 302 -4.38 0.44 13.97
N HIS A 303 -5.04 1.60 13.88
CA HIS A 303 -5.61 2.30 15.02
C HIS A 303 -7.13 2.08 15.18
N GLY A 304 -7.77 1.33 14.27
CA GLY A 304 -9.21 1.04 14.32
C GLY A 304 -9.87 1.07 12.95
N LYS A 305 -11.13 1.52 12.87
CA LYS A 305 -11.79 1.72 11.56
C LYS A 305 -11.20 2.97 10.90
N ALA A 306 -10.54 2.80 9.76
CA ALA A 306 -9.67 3.81 9.14
C ALA A 306 -10.24 5.24 9.13
N GLY A 307 -11.44 5.47 8.56
CA GLY A 307 -12.04 6.81 8.50
C GLY A 307 -12.29 7.44 9.87
N ARG A 308 -12.72 6.64 10.87
CA ARG A 308 -12.90 7.11 12.25
C ARG A 308 -11.57 7.38 12.94
N SER A 309 -10.57 6.53 12.72
CA SER A 309 -9.22 6.71 13.25
C SER A 309 -8.59 8.00 12.74
N PHE A 310 -8.69 8.26 11.43
CA PHE A 310 -8.20 9.49 10.80
C PHE A 310 -8.83 10.73 11.43
N LEU A 311 -10.17 10.79 11.48
CA LEU A 311 -10.89 11.93 12.06
C LEU A 311 -10.50 12.18 13.52
N LYS A 312 -10.51 11.11 14.33
CA LYS A 312 -10.17 11.21 15.76
C LYS A 312 -8.77 11.80 15.97
N LEU A 313 -7.78 11.32 15.21
CA LEU A 313 -6.38 11.73 15.36
C LEU A 313 -6.13 13.14 14.79
N ARG A 314 -6.83 13.51 13.71
CA ARG A 314 -6.82 14.88 13.19
C ARG A 314 -7.40 15.88 14.19
N ASP A 315 -8.55 15.57 14.78
CA ASP A 315 -9.22 16.47 15.72
C ASP A 315 -8.42 16.60 17.02
N TYR A 316 -7.80 15.50 17.47
CA TYR A 316 -6.84 15.51 18.57
C TYR A 316 -5.64 16.44 18.26
N THR A 317 -5.01 16.30 17.10
CA THR A 317 -3.91 17.15 16.65
C THR A 317 -4.28 18.63 16.68
N ARG A 318 -5.44 18.98 16.11
CA ARG A 318 -5.93 20.37 16.05
C ARG A 318 -6.25 20.96 17.41
N TYR A 319 -6.82 20.15 18.31
CA TYR A 319 -7.10 20.57 19.68
C TYR A 319 -5.82 20.94 20.43
N HIS A 320 -4.77 20.14 20.31
CA HIS A 320 -3.50 20.40 20.98
C HIS A 320 -2.73 21.57 20.36
N LEU A 321 -2.79 21.74 19.03
CA LEU A 321 -2.25 22.93 18.37
C LEU A 321 -2.91 24.23 18.80
N ALA A 322 -4.21 24.22 19.06
CA ALA A 322 -4.92 25.42 19.52
C ALA A 322 -4.59 25.80 20.98
N LYS A 323 -3.95 24.89 21.73
CA LYS A 323 -3.65 25.06 23.16
C LYS A 323 -2.19 25.37 23.46
N GLY A 324 -1.27 25.02 22.58
CA GLY A 324 0.16 25.35 22.66
C GLY A 324 0.45 26.72 22.08
#